data_AF-A0A1W1VKC5-F1
#
_entry.id   AF-A0A1W1VKC5-F1
#
_cell.length_a   1.000
_cell.length_b   1.000
_cell.length_c   1.000
_cell.angle_alpha   90.00
_cell.angle_beta   90.00
_cell.angle_gamma   90.00
#
_symmetry.space_group_name_H-M   'P 1'
#
loop_
_entity.id
_entity.type
_entity.pdbx_description
1 polymer ?
#
loop_
_entity_poly.entity_id
_entity_poly.type
_entity_poly.pdbx_seq_one_letter_code
_entity_poly.pdbx_strand_id
1 'polypeptide(L)'
;MAAKSAQQPDPRAVEHGELIKERRLDLGLNRPAFVSEMEKHGQEITPDYLNKLERGTASLSRASLEVREAIRAVLGYSAEEWQELTGLYSPEATPQRRGGPPIPPVVPFRETPITIPRELLEMVEQYGDTWPVLKTEKMQRMLAAPRNFGGAEVGPQTAEDWLDYWMANKRFLT
;
A
#
# COMPACT_ATOMS: atom_id res chain seq x y z
N MET A 1 -46.84 -25.22 -8.34
CA MET A 1 -45.63 -25.09 -7.52
C MET A 1 -44.44 -25.05 -8.47
N ALA A 2 -43.84 -23.88 -8.71
CA ALA A 2 -42.66 -23.78 -9.57
C ALA A 2 -41.41 -23.99 -8.71
N ALA A 3 -40.64 -25.03 -9.02
CA ALA A 3 -39.35 -25.29 -8.41
C ALA A 3 -38.43 -24.10 -8.70
N LYS A 4 -37.95 -23.42 -7.64
CA LYS A 4 -36.85 -22.47 -7.74
C LYS A 4 -35.61 -23.26 -8.17
N SER A 5 -35.28 -23.22 -9.45
CA SER A 5 -33.99 -23.69 -9.94
C SER A 5 -32.91 -22.94 -9.17
N ALA A 6 -32.13 -23.65 -8.36
CA ALA A 6 -30.92 -23.12 -7.76
C ALA A 6 -30.00 -22.75 -8.92
N GLN A 7 -29.98 -21.46 -9.26
CA GLN A 7 -29.19 -20.92 -10.35
C GLN A 7 -27.74 -21.16 -9.97
N GLN A 8 -27.07 -22.09 -10.68
CA GLN A 8 -25.65 -22.34 -10.45
C GLN A 8 -24.91 -20.99 -10.60
N PRO A 9 -24.02 -20.66 -9.65
CA PRO A 9 -23.26 -19.43 -9.74
C PRO A 9 -22.49 -19.40 -11.06
N ASP A 10 -22.59 -18.27 -11.77
CA ASP A 10 -21.89 -18.03 -13.02
C ASP A 10 -20.38 -18.24 -12.79
N PRO A 11 -19.70 -19.16 -13.51
CA PRO A 11 -18.28 -19.44 -13.29
C PRO A 11 -17.42 -18.17 -13.32
N ARG A 12 -17.74 -17.22 -14.21
CA ARG A 12 -17.04 -15.93 -14.26
C ARG A 12 -17.28 -15.06 -13.04
N ALA A 13 -18.47 -15.13 -12.44
CA ALA A 13 -18.75 -14.41 -11.21
C ALA A 13 -17.90 -14.95 -10.04
N VAL A 14 -17.64 -16.26 -10.02
CA VAL A 14 -16.74 -16.88 -9.04
C VAL A 14 -15.30 -16.43 -9.27
N GLU A 15 -14.80 -16.51 -10.50
CA GLU A 15 -13.45 -16.06 -10.87
C GLU A 15 -13.21 -14.59 -10.48
N HIS A 16 -14.13 -13.69 -10.82
CA HIS A 16 -14.05 -12.29 -10.44
C HIS A 16 -14.10 -12.09 -8.91
N GLY A 17 -14.93 -12.88 -8.23
CA GLY A 17 -15.04 -12.83 -6.77
C GLY A 17 -13.76 -13.24 -6.08
N GLU A 18 -13.10 -14.29 -6.57
CA GLU A 18 -11.81 -14.76 -6.08
C GLU A 18 -10.72 -13.73 -6.32
N LEU A 19 -10.66 -13.15 -7.53
CA LEU A 19 -9.73 -12.05 -7.85
C LEU A 19 -9.83 -10.88 -6.86
N ILE A 20 -11.05 -10.43 -6.57
CA ILE A 20 -11.29 -9.33 -5.61
C ILE A 20 -10.83 -9.74 -4.21
N LYS A 21 -11.16 -10.95 -3.79
CA LYS A 21 -10.87 -11.46 -2.45
C LYS A 21 -9.37 -11.61 -2.21
N GLU A 22 -8.65 -12.21 -3.15
CA GLU A 22 -7.20 -12.42 -3.07
C GLU A 22 -6.48 -11.08 -2.98
N ARG A 23 -6.76 -10.18 -3.94
CA ARG A 23 -6.13 -8.86 -3.95
C ARG A 23 -6.44 -8.03 -2.71
N ARG A 24 -7.67 -8.10 -2.19
CA ARG A 24 -8.02 -7.43 -0.93
C ARG A 24 -7.19 -7.95 0.24
N LEU A 25 -6.98 -9.27 0.32
CA LEU A 25 -6.19 -9.89 1.38
C LEU A 25 -4.70 -9.55 1.26
N ASP A 26 -4.16 -9.46 0.05
CA ASP A 26 -2.78 -9.02 -0.20
C ASP A 26 -2.55 -7.58 0.26
N LEU A 27 -3.55 -6.71 0.12
CA LEU A 27 -3.54 -5.34 0.63
C LEU A 27 -3.74 -5.26 2.17
N GLY A 28 -3.94 -6.39 2.85
CA GLY A 28 -4.19 -6.43 4.29
C GLY A 28 -5.54 -5.84 4.71
N LEU A 29 -6.45 -5.63 3.76
CA LEU A 29 -7.74 -5.00 4.03
C LEU A 29 -8.75 -6.04 4.50
N ASN A 30 -9.37 -5.81 5.67
CA ASN A 30 -10.58 -6.54 6.03
C ASN A 30 -11.79 -5.96 5.27
N ARG A 31 -12.92 -6.68 5.24
CA ARG A 31 -14.11 -6.25 4.48
C ARG A 31 -14.63 -4.85 4.90
N PRO A 32 -14.77 -4.54 6.20
CA PRO A 32 -15.14 -3.18 6.63
C PRO A 32 -14.19 -2.10 6.10
N ALA A 33 -12.87 -2.32 6.18
CA ALA A 33 -11.89 -1.37 5.68
C ALA A 33 -12.00 -1.17 4.16
N PHE A 34 -12.21 -2.24 3.40
CA PHE A 34 -12.44 -2.14 1.95
C PHE A 34 -13.68 -1.31 1.62
N VAL A 35 -14.78 -1.52 2.35
CA VAL A 35 -16.00 -0.73 2.21
C VAL A 35 -15.73 0.74 2.54
N SER A 36 -15.00 1.04 3.61
CA SER A 36 -14.62 2.43 3.93
C SER A 36 -13.73 3.08 2.87
N GLU A 37 -12.87 2.32 2.18
CA GLU A 37 -12.12 2.84 1.03
C GLU A 37 -13.07 3.12 -0.15
N MET A 38 -14.01 2.20 -0.46
CA MET A 38 -15.01 2.41 -1.52
C MET A 38 -15.83 3.70 -1.32
N GLU A 39 -16.18 4.04 -0.09
CA GLU A 39 -16.88 5.29 0.26
C GLU A 39 -16.07 6.53 -0.15
N LYS A 40 -14.73 6.51 0.00
CA LYS A 40 -13.85 7.62 -0.47
C LYS A 40 -13.83 7.74 -2.00
N HIS A 41 -14.18 6.67 -2.70
CA HIS A 41 -14.40 6.68 -4.15
C HIS A 41 -15.83 7.10 -4.53
N GLY A 42 -16.66 7.47 -3.56
CA GLY A 42 -18.03 7.94 -3.76
C GLY A 42 -19.03 6.80 -3.97
N GLN A 43 -18.67 5.57 -3.63
CA GLN A 43 -19.51 4.40 -3.79
C GLN A 43 -19.73 3.72 -2.44
N GLU A 44 -20.95 3.80 -1.93
CA GLU A 44 -21.35 3.08 -0.73
C GLU A 44 -21.78 1.66 -1.10
N ILE A 45 -21.01 0.66 -0.67
CA ILE A 45 -21.39 -0.74 -0.76
C ILE A 45 -21.43 -1.37 0.63
N THR A 46 -22.30 -2.33 0.87
CA THR A 46 -22.34 -3.01 2.17
C THR A 46 -21.30 -4.12 2.24
N PRO A 47 -20.79 -4.48 3.44
CA PRO A 47 -19.91 -5.64 3.61
C PRO A 47 -20.57 -6.96 3.16
N ASP A 48 -21.90 -7.07 3.27
CA ASP A 48 -22.67 -8.21 2.76
C ASP A 48 -22.65 -8.26 1.23
N TYR A 49 -22.80 -7.12 0.56
CA TYR A 49 -22.72 -7.05 -0.90
C TYR A 49 -21.31 -7.41 -1.40
N LEU A 50 -20.27 -6.91 -0.73
CA LEU A 50 -18.88 -7.31 -1.02
C LEU A 50 -18.70 -8.83 -0.85
N ASN A 51 -19.20 -9.41 0.24
CA ASN A 51 -19.13 -10.86 0.46
C ASN A 51 -19.90 -11.65 -0.62
N LYS A 52 -20.99 -11.12 -1.16
CA LYS A 52 -21.72 -11.75 -2.28
C LYS A 52 -20.92 -11.71 -3.58
N LEU A 53 -20.24 -10.60 -3.85
CA LEU A 53 -19.31 -10.47 -4.98
C LEU A 53 -18.14 -11.45 -4.83
N GLU A 54 -17.48 -11.49 -3.68
CA GLU A 54 -16.35 -12.40 -3.40
C GLU A 54 -16.71 -13.89 -3.53
N ARG A 55 -17.96 -14.26 -3.27
CA ARG A 55 -18.45 -15.64 -3.41
C ARG A 55 -18.99 -15.95 -4.82
N GLY A 56 -19.01 -14.99 -5.72
CA GLY A 56 -19.63 -15.12 -7.05
C GLY A 56 -21.16 -15.30 -7.03
N THR A 57 -21.81 -15.05 -5.89
CA THR A 57 -23.29 -15.10 -5.78
C THR A 57 -23.94 -13.83 -6.31
N ALA A 58 -23.20 -12.71 -6.29
CA ALA A 58 -23.46 -11.53 -7.09
C ALA A 58 -22.41 -11.44 -8.20
N SER A 59 -22.84 -11.21 -9.44
CA SER A 59 -21.91 -11.08 -10.56
C SER A 59 -21.39 -9.65 -10.68
N LEU A 60 -20.07 -9.51 -10.74
CA LEU A 60 -19.39 -8.22 -10.94
C LEU A 60 -19.81 -7.55 -12.26
N SER A 61 -20.11 -8.33 -13.30
CA SER A 61 -20.55 -7.81 -14.61
C SER A 61 -21.91 -7.10 -14.54
N ARG A 62 -22.73 -7.41 -13.53
CA ARG A 62 -24.02 -6.77 -13.29
C ARG A 62 -23.92 -5.56 -12.35
N ALA A 63 -22.79 -5.35 -11.71
CA ALA A 63 -22.57 -4.16 -10.91
C ALA A 63 -22.51 -2.93 -11.84
N SER A 64 -22.91 -1.77 -11.29
CA SER A 64 -22.83 -0.51 -12.05
C SER A 64 -21.39 -0.22 -12.46
N LEU A 65 -21.20 0.61 -13.49
CA LEU A 65 -19.86 0.96 -13.94
C LEU A 65 -19.08 1.67 -12.83
N GLU A 66 -19.75 2.53 -12.07
CA GLU A 66 -19.17 3.28 -10.96
C GLU A 66 -18.68 2.35 -9.83
N VAL A 67 -19.46 1.32 -9.50
CA VAL A 67 -19.07 0.30 -8.51
C VAL A 67 -17.86 -0.50 -9.01
N ARG A 68 -17.85 -0.91 -10.29
CA ARG A 68 -16.72 -1.62 -10.88
C ARG A 68 -15.44 -0.78 -10.87
N GLU A 69 -15.54 0.49 -11.24
CA GLU A 69 -14.41 1.42 -11.23
C GLU A 69 -13.91 1.72 -9.82
N ALA A 70 -14.82 1.86 -8.85
CA ALA A 70 -14.42 2.02 -7.45
C ALA A 70 -13.70 0.78 -6.94
N ILE A 71 -14.20 -0.43 -7.22
CA ILE A 71 -13.53 -1.68 -6.84
C ILE A 71 -12.14 -1.76 -7.49
N ARG A 72 -12.04 -1.48 -8.79
CA ARG A 72 -10.76 -1.44 -9.51
C ARG A 72 -9.77 -0.48 -8.84
N ALA A 73 -10.23 0.74 -8.54
CA ALA A 73 -9.39 1.79 -7.96
C ALA A 73 -8.91 1.43 -6.55
N VAL A 74 -9.79 0.87 -5.70
CA VAL A 74 -9.43 0.42 -4.34
C VAL A 74 -8.44 -0.75 -4.38
N LEU A 75 -8.59 -1.67 -5.34
CA LEU A 75 -7.67 -2.80 -5.54
C LEU A 75 -6.33 -2.40 -6.21
N GLY A 76 -6.24 -1.17 -6.70
CA GLY A 76 -5.03 -0.59 -7.29
C GLY A 76 -4.71 -1.09 -8.69
N TYR A 77 -5.69 -1.62 -9.43
CA TYR A 77 -5.50 -2.09 -10.80
C TYR A 77 -5.54 -0.96 -11.81
N SER A 78 -4.72 -1.02 -12.87
CA SER A 78 -4.87 -0.13 -14.03
C SER A 78 -6.15 -0.49 -14.81
N ALA A 79 -6.62 0.41 -15.68
CA ALA A 79 -7.79 0.12 -16.53
C ALA A 79 -7.51 -1.05 -17.50
N GLU A 80 -6.30 -1.09 -18.06
CA GLU A 80 -5.81 -2.14 -18.96
C GLU A 80 -5.74 -3.49 -18.24
N GLU A 81 -5.07 -3.53 -17.08
CA GLU A 81 -4.91 -4.75 -16.28
C GLU A 81 -6.27 -5.27 -15.81
N TRP A 82 -7.18 -4.38 -15.40
CA TRP A 82 -8.53 -4.76 -15.01
C TRP A 82 -9.33 -5.36 -16.17
N GLN A 83 -9.22 -4.78 -17.37
CA GLN A 83 -9.87 -5.31 -18.57
C GLN A 83 -9.28 -6.67 -18.97
N GLU A 84 -7.97 -6.85 -18.86
CA GLU A 84 -7.31 -8.12 -19.17
C GLU A 84 -7.75 -9.23 -18.19
N LEU A 85 -7.82 -8.93 -16.90
CA LEU A 85 -8.19 -9.89 -15.86
C LEU A 85 -9.68 -10.24 -15.86
N THR A 86 -10.55 -9.26 -16.10
CA THR A 86 -12.02 -9.43 -15.93
C THR A 86 -12.79 -9.48 -17.25
N GLY A 87 -12.18 -9.05 -18.35
CA GLY A 87 -12.87 -8.80 -19.61
C GLY A 87 -13.96 -7.72 -19.53
N LEU A 88 -14.06 -7.00 -18.40
CA LEU A 88 -15.05 -5.95 -18.20
C LEU A 88 -14.47 -4.61 -18.60
N TYR A 89 -15.21 -3.89 -19.46
CA TYR A 89 -14.85 -2.54 -19.86
C TYR A 89 -14.61 -1.64 -18.65
N SER A 90 -13.47 -0.96 -18.68
CA SER A 90 -13.06 0.09 -17.75
C SER A 90 -12.64 1.29 -18.60
N PRO A 91 -13.31 2.45 -18.53
CA PRO A 91 -12.89 3.59 -19.33
C PRO A 91 -11.43 3.94 -19.00
N GLU A 92 -10.60 4.14 -20.03
CA GLU A 92 -9.29 4.77 -19.83
C GLU A 92 -9.52 6.02 -18.98
N ALA A 93 -8.86 6.10 -17.83
CA ALA A 93 -9.07 7.18 -16.91
C ALA A 93 -8.64 8.48 -17.59
N THR A 94 -9.59 9.22 -18.17
CA THR A 94 -9.42 10.66 -18.33
C THR A 94 -9.14 11.15 -16.92
N PRO A 95 -7.97 11.75 -16.63
CA PRO A 95 -7.63 12.15 -15.28
C PRO A 95 -8.66 13.19 -14.86
N GLN A 96 -9.69 12.75 -14.12
CA GLN A 96 -10.60 13.65 -13.47
C GLN A 96 -9.76 14.38 -12.44
N ARG A 97 -9.35 15.60 -12.78
CA ARG A 97 -8.86 16.58 -11.81
C ARG A 97 -9.99 16.80 -10.81
N ARG A 98 -10.05 15.96 -9.79
CA ARG A 98 -10.79 16.25 -8.57
C ARG A 98 -10.17 17.55 -8.06
N GLY A 99 -10.99 18.59 -7.91
CA GLY A 99 -10.62 19.83 -7.23
C GLY A 99 -10.37 19.55 -5.75
N GLY A 100 -9.30 18.83 -5.45
CA GLY A 100 -8.65 18.83 -4.15
C GLY A 100 -7.53 19.86 -4.15
N PRO A 101 -6.98 20.19 -2.97
CA PRO A 101 -5.71 20.93 -2.92
C PRO A 101 -4.70 20.20 -3.83
N PRO A 102 -3.86 20.95 -4.58
CA PRO A 102 -2.98 20.36 -5.59
C PRO A 102 -2.24 19.17 -4.98
N ILE A 103 -2.44 17.98 -5.56
CA ILE A 103 -1.63 16.82 -5.24
C ILE A 103 -0.20 17.27 -5.50
N PRO A 104 0.69 17.31 -4.48
CA PRO A 104 2.06 17.69 -4.71
C PRO A 104 2.61 16.78 -5.81
N PRO A 105 3.38 17.31 -6.77
CA PRO A 105 3.91 16.50 -7.86
C PRO A 105 4.56 15.25 -7.26
N VAL A 106 4.22 14.08 -7.79
CA VAL A 106 4.90 12.84 -7.43
C VAL A 106 6.36 13.05 -7.79
N VAL A 107 7.16 13.42 -6.79
CA VAL A 107 8.60 13.54 -6.94
C VAL A 107 9.05 12.10 -7.20
N PRO A 108 9.65 11.79 -8.36
CA PRO A 108 10.20 10.45 -8.58
C PRO A 108 11.08 10.12 -7.38
N PHE A 109 10.94 8.89 -6.85
CA PHE A 109 11.77 8.42 -5.75
C PHE A 109 13.23 8.57 -6.18
N ARG A 110 13.86 9.65 -5.75
CA ARG A 110 15.29 9.83 -5.97
C ARG A 110 15.91 8.81 -5.03
N GLU A 111 16.61 7.83 -5.60
CA GLU A 111 17.67 7.11 -4.89
C GLU A 111 18.67 8.17 -4.46
N THR A 112 18.36 8.82 -3.35
CA THR A 112 19.20 9.87 -2.81
C THR A 112 20.40 9.09 -2.28
N PRO A 113 21.60 9.28 -2.82
CA PRO A 113 22.76 8.55 -2.34
C PRO A 113 22.97 8.93 -0.88
N ILE A 114 22.52 8.05 0.02
CA ILE A 114 22.67 8.23 1.46
C ILE A 114 24.16 8.06 1.72
N THR A 115 24.82 9.19 2.00
CA THR A 115 26.20 9.14 2.46
C THR A 115 26.16 8.80 3.94
N ILE A 116 26.73 7.66 4.31
CA ILE A 116 26.86 7.26 5.71
C ILE A 116 27.97 8.14 6.31
N PRO A 117 27.69 8.96 7.35
CA PRO A 117 28.70 9.80 7.98
C PRO A 117 29.83 8.95 8.56
N ARG A 118 31.05 9.46 8.48
CA ARG A 118 32.24 8.75 9.00
C ARG A 118 32.10 8.43 10.48
N GLU A 119 31.58 9.36 11.27
CA GLU A 119 31.45 9.19 12.72
C GLU A 119 30.41 8.12 13.09
N LEU A 120 29.42 7.90 12.21
CA LEU A 120 28.48 6.79 12.34
C LEU A 120 29.17 5.44 12.07
N LEU A 121 30.07 5.38 11.08
CA LEU A 121 30.87 4.18 10.83
C LEU A 121 31.84 3.90 12.00
N GLU A 122 32.45 4.95 12.57
CA GLU A 122 33.30 4.82 13.76
C GLU A 122 32.51 4.27 14.97
N MET A 123 31.25 4.68 15.15
CA MET A 123 30.36 4.10 16.17
C MET A 123 30.07 2.61 15.89
N VAL A 124 29.83 2.23 14.64
CA VAL A 124 29.61 0.83 14.24
C VAL A 124 30.87 -0.02 14.47
N GLU A 125 32.05 0.52 14.19
CA GLU A 125 33.33 -0.16 14.44
C GLU A 125 33.56 -0.39 15.95
N GLN A 126 33.27 0.61 16.78
CA GLN A 126 33.50 0.53 18.23
C GLN A 126 32.46 -0.32 18.96
N TYR A 127 31.19 -0.25 18.56
CA TYR A 127 30.06 -0.81 19.33
C TYR A 127 29.27 -1.89 18.59
N GLY A 128 29.56 -2.13 17.31
CA GLY A 128 28.82 -3.08 16.49
C GLY A 128 28.98 -4.54 16.90
N ASP A 129 30.03 -4.89 17.64
CA ASP A 129 30.17 -6.25 18.22
C ASP A 129 29.20 -6.46 19.39
N THR A 130 28.98 -5.42 20.20
CA THR A 130 28.01 -5.44 21.30
C THR A 130 26.57 -5.42 20.77
N TRP A 131 26.32 -4.70 19.67
CA TRP A 131 25.01 -4.63 19.03
C TRP A 131 25.08 -4.90 17.53
N PRO A 132 25.00 -6.18 17.10
CA PRO A 132 25.17 -6.57 15.69
C PRO A 132 24.20 -5.90 14.71
N VAL A 133 23.04 -5.44 15.17
CA VAL A 133 22.07 -4.71 14.35
C VAL A 133 22.66 -3.43 13.74
N LEU A 134 23.62 -2.80 14.40
CA LEU A 134 24.32 -1.59 13.95
C LEU A 134 25.18 -1.84 12.70
N LYS A 135 25.62 -3.09 12.48
CA LYS A 135 26.40 -3.48 11.30
C LYS A 135 25.54 -3.64 10.04
N THR A 136 24.22 -3.60 10.17
CA THR A 136 23.34 -3.76 9.00
C THR A 136 23.26 -2.47 8.20
N GLU A 137 23.37 -2.59 6.88
CA GLU A 137 23.26 -1.44 5.95
C GLU A 137 21.92 -0.71 6.11
N LYS A 138 20.84 -1.44 6.41
CA LYS A 138 19.52 -0.89 6.71
C LYS A 138 19.55 0.03 7.94
N MET A 139 20.13 -0.43 9.06
CA MET A 139 20.22 0.37 10.29
C MET A 139 21.10 1.61 10.09
N GLN A 140 22.24 1.46 9.41
CA GLN A 140 23.13 2.59 9.13
C GLN A 140 22.47 3.65 8.26
N ARG A 141 21.70 3.23 7.23
CA ARG A 141 20.89 4.16 6.42
C ARG A 141 19.80 4.85 7.22
N MET A 142 19.12 4.13 8.10
CA MET A 142 18.08 4.70 8.97
C MET A 142 18.67 5.73 9.94
N LEU A 143 19.82 5.44 10.54
CA LEU A 143 20.52 6.38 11.42
C LEU A 143 21.05 7.59 10.65
N ALA A 144 21.59 7.40 9.45
CA ALA A 144 22.12 8.49 8.63
C ALA A 144 21.04 9.44 8.06
N ALA A 145 19.76 9.01 8.02
CA ALA A 145 18.70 9.74 7.36
C ALA A 145 18.51 11.19 7.86
N PRO A 146 18.42 11.48 9.18
CA PRO A 146 18.22 12.85 9.68
C PRO A 146 19.30 13.83 9.21
N ARG A 147 20.56 13.41 9.15
CA ARG A 147 21.70 14.24 8.73
C ARG A 147 21.73 14.43 7.20
N ASN A 148 21.28 13.44 6.44
CA ASN A 148 21.13 13.54 4.99
C ASN A 148 19.99 14.48 4.56
N PHE A 149 18.93 14.66 5.37
CA PHE A 149 17.82 15.58 5.06
C PHE A 149 17.91 16.95 5.75
N GLY A 150 18.52 17.03 6.94
CA GLY A 150 18.68 18.25 7.72
C GLY A 150 19.99 19.02 7.47
N GLY A 151 20.97 18.40 6.81
CA GLY A 151 22.31 18.94 6.60
C GLY A 151 23.33 18.43 7.62
N ALA A 152 24.63 18.57 7.32
CA ALA A 152 25.73 18.02 8.12
C ALA A 152 25.77 18.55 9.57
N GLU A 153 25.29 19.78 9.78
CA GLU A 153 25.21 20.44 11.10
C GLU A 153 24.02 19.94 11.93
N VAL A 154 23.07 19.22 11.33
CA VAL A 154 21.83 18.78 11.97
C VAL A 154 21.89 17.29 12.27
N GLY A 155 22.15 16.97 13.54
CA GLY A 155 22.22 15.60 14.06
C GLY A 155 23.51 15.32 14.82
N PRO A 156 23.73 14.04 15.18
CA PRO A 156 24.91 13.62 15.92
C PRO A 156 26.21 13.95 15.18
N GLN A 157 27.20 14.50 15.91
CA GLN A 157 28.46 14.96 15.33
C GLN A 157 29.63 14.03 15.66
N THR A 158 29.53 13.24 16.73
CA THR A 158 30.56 12.30 17.18
C THR A 158 30.03 10.87 17.26
N ALA A 159 30.93 9.89 17.34
CA ALA A 159 30.56 8.47 17.46
C ALA A 159 29.71 8.22 18.73
N GLU A 160 30.02 8.93 19.82
CA GLU A 160 29.28 8.90 21.07
C GLU A 160 27.88 9.49 20.92
N ASP A 161 27.75 10.64 20.24
CA ASP A 161 26.43 11.22 19.96
C ASP A 161 25.57 10.26 19.11
N TRP A 162 26.19 9.56 18.17
CA TRP A 162 25.52 8.57 17.33
C TRP A 162 25.02 7.37 18.14
N LEU A 163 25.81 6.94 19.12
CA LEU A 163 25.42 5.89 20.04
C LEU A 163 24.26 6.34 20.94
N ASP A 164 24.34 7.53 21.52
CA ASP A 164 23.28 8.11 22.36
C ASP A 164 21.98 8.28 21.57
N TYR A 165 22.09 8.77 20.34
CA TYR A 165 20.97 8.90 19.42
C TYR A 165 20.33 7.53 19.11
N TRP A 166 21.14 6.51 18.81
CA TRP A 166 20.62 5.16 18.59
C TRP A 166 19.99 4.60 19.87
N MET A 167 20.61 4.75 21.03
CA MET A 167 20.07 4.27 22.30
C MET A 167 18.73 4.91 22.66
N ALA A 168 18.57 6.20 22.42
CA ALA A 168 17.31 6.92 22.64
C ALA A 168 16.19 6.42 21.71
N ASN A 169 16.53 5.98 20.51
CA ASN A 169 15.59 5.57 19.47
C ASN A 169 15.48 4.07 19.25
N LYS A 170 16.29 3.24 19.94
CA LYS A 170 16.38 1.79 19.67
C LYS A 170 15.03 1.09 19.72
N ARG A 171 14.14 1.48 20.64
CA ARG A 171 12.77 0.93 20.79
C ARG A 171 11.86 1.13 19.58
N PHE A 172 12.21 2.07 18.70
CA PHE A 172 11.46 2.39 17.49
C PHE A 172 12.18 1.94 16.21
N LEU A 173 13.46 1.54 16.32
CA LEU A 173 14.33 1.21 15.18
C LEU A 173 14.62 -0.31 15.08
N THR A 174 14.38 -1.08 16.16
CA THR A 174 14.44 -2.56 16.20
C THR A 174 13.05 -3.15 16.30
#